data_AF-A0A1A8LFW5-F1
#
_entry.id   AF-A0A1A8LFW5-F1
#
_cell.length_a   1.000
_cell.length_b   1.000
_cell.length_c   1.000
_cell.angle_alpha   90.00
_cell.angle_beta   90.00
_cell.angle_gamma   90.00
#
_symmetry.space_group_name_H-M   'P 1'
#
loop_
_entity.id
_entity.type
_entity.pdbx_description
1 polymer ?
#
loop_
_entity_poly.entity_id
_entity_poly.type
_entity_poly.pdbx_seq_one_letter_code
_entity_poly.pdbx_strand_id
1 'polypeptide(L)' 'FYCQLSTELEKLKELGAQLKQHCEADETAFVPKVGEPCCAQTSGEGAWYRTMVKSIHKDSVAVSLVD' A
#
# COMPACT_ATOMS: atom_id res chain seq x y z
N PHE A 1 18.24 0.16 -1.34
CA PHE A 1 17.80 -0.80 -2.37
C PHE A 1 16.91 -1.82 -1.68
N TYR A 2 15.90 -2.33 -2.37
CA TYR A 2 14.97 -3.34 -1.85
C TYR A 2 14.85 -4.46 -2.88
N CYS A 3 14.69 -5.69 -2.42
CA CYS A 3 14.54 -6.87 -3.26
C CYS A 3 13.36 -7.67 -2.75
N GLN A 4 12.63 -8.28 -3.67
CA GLN A 4 11.57 -9.22 -3.33
C GLN A 4 11.96 -10.63 -3.78
N LEU A 5 11.69 -11.62 -2.94
CA LEU A 5 11.94 -13.02 -3.29
C LEU A 5 10.94 -13.45 -4.35
N SER A 6 11.44 -14.00 -5.45
CA SER A 6 10.59 -14.51 -6.55
C SER A 6 9.63 -15.61 -6.08
N THR A 7 10.00 -16.38 -5.07
CA THR A 7 9.17 -17.42 -4.45
C THR A 7 7.99 -16.86 -3.64
N GLU A 8 7.97 -15.56 -3.33
CA GLU A 8 6.92 -14.89 -2.57
C GLU A 8 5.99 -14.05 -3.44
N LEU A 9 6.24 -14.02 -4.77
CA LEU A 9 5.45 -13.23 -5.70
C LEU A 9 3.96 -13.60 -5.69
N GLU A 10 3.64 -14.89 -5.60
CA GLU A 10 2.24 -15.33 -5.55
C GLU A 10 1.56 -14.93 -4.24
N LYS A 11 2.29 -14.98 -3.11
CA LYS A 11 1.78 -14.50 -1.81
C LYS A 11 1.53 -13.00 -1.83
N LEU A 12 2.41 -12.23 -2.48
CA LEU A 12 2.24 -10.79 -2.66
C LEU A 12 0.97 -10.47 -3.47
N LYS A 13 0.75 -11.17 -4.58
CA LYS A 13 -0.46 -11.00 -5.41
C LYS A 13 -1.72 -11.31 -4.60
N GLU A 14 -1.71 -12.41 -3.85
CA GLU A 14 -2.83 -12.79 -2.99
C GLU A 14 -3.10 -11.72 -1.93
N LEU A 15 -2.05 -11.22 -1.27
CA LEU A 15 -2.16 -10.13 -0.31
C LEU A 15 -2.76 -8.87 -0.95
N GLY A 16 -2.28 -8.49 -2.13
CA GLY A 16 -2.81 -7.33 -2.86
C GLY A 16 -4.30 -7.46 -3.19
N ALA A 17 -4.77 -8.66 -3.53
CA ALA A 17 -6.19 -8.92 -3.75
C ALA A 17 -7.02 -8.77 -2.46
N GLN A 18 -6.51 -9.26 -1.32
CA GLN A 18 -7.17 -9.10 -0.02
C GLN A 18 -7.23 -7.63 0.42
N LEU A 19 -6.14 -6.89 0.24
CA LEU A 19 -6.07 -5.46 0.55
C LEU A 19 -7.06 -4.66 -0.30
N LYS A 20 -7.17 -4.98 -1.60
CA LYS A 20 -8.15 -4.36 -2.49
C LYS A 20 -9.56 -4.54 -1.95
N GLN A 21 -9.97 -5.77 -1.65
CA GLN A 21 -11.30 -6.06 -1.12
C GLN A 21 -11.56 -5.33 0.21
N HIS A 22 -10.56 -5.27 1.08
CA HIS A 22 -10.67 -4.56 2.36
C HIS A 22 -10.86 -3.06 2.16
N CYS A 23 -10.02 -2.42 1.35
CA CYS A 23 -10.06 -0.97 1.13
C CYS A 23 -11.27 -0.51 0.30
N GLU A 24 -11.82 -1.38 -0.55
CA GLU A 24 -13.06 -1.12 -1.28
C GLU A 24 -14.30 -1.27 -0.38
N ALA A 25 -14.22 -2.07 0.68
CA ALA A 25 -15.31 -2.24 1.65
C ALA A 25 -15.25 -1.23 2.80
N ASP A 26 -14.10 -0.62 3.05
CA ASP A 26 -13.90 0.36 4.12
C ASP A 26 -13.99 1.80 3.59
N GLU A 27 -15.11 2.46 3.87
CA GLU A 27 -15.33 3.87 3.53
C GLU A 27 -14.81 4.84 4.61
N THR A 28 -14.07 4.35 5.60
CA THR A 28 -13.57 5.18 6.69
C THR A 28 -12.62 6.25 6.17
N ALA A 29 -12.85 7.50 6.57
CA ALA A 29 -11.97 8.61 6.23
C ALA A 29 -10.56 8.36 6.82
N PHE A 30 -9.59 8.14 5.94
CA PHE A 30 -8.20 7.94 6.32
C PHE A 30 -7.49 9.29 6.55
N VAL A 31 -6.93 9.49 7.75
CA VAL A 31 -6.10 10.65 8.07
C VAL A 31 -4.63 10.19 8.15
N PRO A 32 -3.79 10.48 7.15
CA PRO A 32 -2.42 9.99 7.12
C PRO A 32 -1.60 10.60 8.26
N LYS A 33 -0.72 9.79 8.85
CA LYS A 33 0.29 10.24 9.82
C LYS A 33 1.64 9.64 9.47
N VAL A 34 2.70 10.45 9.50
CA VAL A 34 4.06 9.99 9.22
C VAL A 34 4.45 8.84 10.15
N GLY A 35 4.94 7.74 9.57
CA GLY A 35 5.29 6.51 10.26
C GLY A 35 4.14 5.51 10.43
N GLU A 36 2.91 5.88 10.06
CA GLU A 36 1.76 4.97 10.14
C GLU A 36 1.71 4.04 8.93
N PRO A 37 1.41 2.74 9.11
CA PRO A 37 1.13 1.84 8.01
C PRO A 37 -0.20 2.19 7.33
N CYS A 38 -0.25 2.08 6.01
CA CYS A 38 -1.46 2.27 5.23
C CYS A 38 -1.46 1.40 3.98
N CYS A 39 -2.61 1.31 3.31
CA CYS A 39 -2.74 0.61 2.04
C CYS A 39 -2.73 1.63 0.90
N ALA A 40 -1.97 1.36 -0.16
CA ALA A 40 -1.95 2.23 -1.33
C ALA A 40 -1.99 1.42 -2.63
N GLN A 41 -2.65 1.98 -3.63
CA GLN A 41 -2.68 1.44 -4.98
C GLN A 41 -1.55 2.03 -5.82
N THR A 42 -0.86 1.18 -6.59
CA THR A 42 0.13 1.66 -7.56
C THR A 42 -0.53 2.10 -8.85
N SER A 43 -0.04 3.19 -9.44
CA SER A 43 -0.61 3.79 -10.64
C SER A 43 -0.43 2.95 -11.92
N GLY A 44 0.36 1.88 -11.88
CA GLY A 44 0.65 1.03 -13.04
C GLY A 44 -0.32 -0.15 -13.18
N GLU A 45 -0.31 -1.06 -12.21
CA GLU A 45 -1.06 -2.32 -12.29
C GLU A 45 -2.40 -2.26 -11.55
N GLY A 46 -2.70 -1.16 -10.86
CA GLY A 46 -3.85 -1.07 -9.96
C GLY A 46 -3.77 -2.05 -8.78
N ALA A 47 -2.58 -2.62 -8.54
CA ALA A 47 -2.32 -3.54 -7.44
C ALA A 47 -2.17 -2.76 -6.13
N TRP A 48 -2.69 -3.34 -5.06
CA TRP A 48 -2.65 -2.79 -3.71
C TRP A 48 -1.50 -3.39 -2.92
N TYR A 49 -0.85 -2.57 -2.11
CA TYR A 49 0.30 -2.96 -1.31
C TYR A 49 0.20 -2.38 0.09
N ARG A 50 0.91 -3.01 1.03
CA ARG A 50 1.16 -2.40 2.33
C ARG A 50 2.23 -1.35 2.16
N THR A 51 1.98 -0.20 2.74
CA THR A 51 2.85 0.96 2.64
C THR A 51 3.01 1.63 3.98
N MET A 52 3.98 2.53 4.07
CA MET A 52 4.23 3.34 5.25
C MET A 52 4.33 4.81 4.85
N VAL A 53 3.63 5.67 5.56
CA VAL A 53 3.67 7.11 5.31
C VAL A 53 5.06 7.66 5.65
N LYS A 54 5.71 8.27 4.66
CA LYS A 54 7.03 8.90 4.81
C LYS A 54 6.95 10.40 4.99
N SER A 55 6.10 11.07 4.22
CA SER A 55 5.85 12.50 4.34
C SER A 55 4.46 12.85 3.85
N ILE A 56 3.90 13.93 4.41
CA ILE A 56 2.60 14.46 4.03
C ILE A 56 2.86 15.85 3.43
N HIS A 57 2.36 16.06 2.22
CA HIS A 57 2.37 17.34 1.51
C HIS A 57 0.94 17.90 1.45
N LYS A 58 0.77 19.10 0.89
CA LYS A 58 -0.55 19.75 0.81
C LYS A 58 -1.59 18.90 0.08
N ASP A 59 -1.19 18.31 -1.05
CA ASP A 59 -2.10 17.61 -1.97
C ASP A 59 -1.70 16.14 -2.22
N SER A 60 -0.67 15.66 -1.53
CA SER A 60 -0.14 14.31 -1.74
C SER A 60 0.52 13.74 -0.50
N VAL A 61 0.55 12.42 -0.42
CA VAL A 61 1.24 11.67 0.63
C VAL A 61 2.32 10.83 -0.02
N ALA A 62 3.56 11.00 0.42
CA ALA A 62 4.63 10.12 0.00
C ALA A 62 4.62 8.88 0.90
N VAL A 63 4.57 7.72 0.28
CA VAL A 63 4.58 6.42 0.96
C VAL A 63 5.73 5.56 0.45
N SER A 64 6.17 4.60 1.25
CA SER A 64 7.09 3.55 0.82
C SER A 64 6.40 2.19 0.90
N LEU A 65 6.58 1.36 -0.12
CA LEU A 65 6.23 -0.06 -0.09
C LEU A 65 7.02 -0.76 1.03
N VAL A 66 6.36 -1.64 1.78
CA VAL A 66 7.00 -2.44 2.85
C VAL A 66 7.01 -3.95 2.57
N ASP A 67 6.50 -4.34 1.40
CA ASP A 67 6.46 -5.71 0.90
C ASP A 67 7.68 -6.06 0.03
#